data_AF-A0A9N9V7T9-F1
#
_entry.id   AF-A0A9N9V7T9-F1
#
_cell.length_a   1.000
_cell.length_b   1.000
_cell.length_c   1.000
_cell.angle_alpha   90.00
_cell.angle_beta   90.00
_cell.angle_gamma   90.00
#
_symmetry.space_group_name_H-M   'P 1'
#
loop_
_entity.id
_entity.type
_entity.pdbx_description
1 polymer ?
#
loop_
_entity_poly.entity_id
_entity_poly.type
_entity_poly.pdbx_seq_one_letter_code
_entity_poly.pdbx_strand_id
1 'polypeptide(L)'
;MALSAIPLVYVLYGIVAVGAVKVVYELFFSPLSHIPGPFLAKFTDLYRSGLTHMGHVDRHKRRWHQRWGPAVRVGPNAISISDPDMIKVIYTTKNPWRKSDMYRPNDVVVNGQRIQNIFNTQDAHFHSKYTRPIGGFWTMSKILDLEPVMDETLSELLANVDRRFASTGDVCMLEDWISYYAWDAAANVSFGRHYGFMDEGRDVGSIIAESTAGLKYFAPVSQLPLLDELLDKNPIWRIGPRPLVNGFLYTVRMLAEYRQEGEARRKPVDLFIDMYNGLKGQYDFVDDAQVTNWLMLNVLAGGDSTSGAMRSVAYHVLKTPRVHARLVAELDAAA
;
A
#
# COMPACT_ATOMS: atom_id res chain seq x y z
N MET A 1 -1.33 -46.68 -27.41
CA MET A 1 0.04 -46.14 -27.27
C MET A 1 0.22 -45.71 -25.83
N ALA A 2 0.98 -46.47 -25.05
CA ALA A 2 1.34 -46.07 -23.68
C ALA A 2 2.39 -44.96 -23.77
N LEU A 3 2.09 -43.78 -23.22
CA LEU A 3 3.10 -42.77 -22.94
C LEU A 3 4.07 -43.41 -21.94
N SER A 4 5.25 -43.82 -22.41
CA SER A 4 6.33 -44.27 -21.55
C SER A 4 6.65 -43.14 -20.58
N ALA A 5 6.48 -43.38 -19.29
CA ALA A 5 6.80 -42.41 -18.25
C ALA A 5 8.27 -42.02 -18.40
N ILE A 6 8.54 -40.74 -18.68
CA ILE A 6 9.89 -40.20 -18.72
C ILE A 6 10.53 -40.49 -17.36
N PRO A 7 11.65 -41.23 -17.29
CA PRO A 7 12.28 -41.51 -16.00
C PRO A 7 12.62 -40.19 -15.30
N LEU A 8 12.27 -40.08 -14.01
CA LEU A 8 12.46 -38.87 -13.18
C LEU A 8 13.89 -38.30 -13.26
N VAL A 9 14.87 -39.16 -13.52
CA VAL A 9 16.28 -38.79 -13.70
C VAL A 9 16.50 -37.87 -14.92
N TYR A 10 15.79 -38.07 -16.03
CA TYR A 10 15.92 -37.19 -17.21
C TYR A 10 15.29 -35.82 -16.96
N VAL A 11 14.21 -35.77 -16.18
CA VAL A 11 13.62 -34.51 -15.72
C VAL A 11 14.61 -33.76 -14.85
N LEU A 12 15.27 -34.45 -13.92
CA LEU A 12 16.31 -33.85 -13.06
C LEU A 12 17.49 -33.33 -13.87
N TYR A 13 18.01 -34.10 -14.84
CA TYR A 13 19.07 -33.64 -15.73
C TYR A 13 18.66 -32.41 -16.54
N GLY A 14 17.43 -32.38 -17.04
CA GLY A 14 16.87 -31.21 -17.74
C GLY A 14 16.85 -29.97 -16.85
N ILE A 15 16.38 -30.09 -15.60
CA ILE A 15 16.35 -28.97 -14.64
C ILE A 15 17.75 -28.46 -14.35
N VAL A 16 18.71 -29.37 -14.10
CA VAL A 16 20.11 -29.01 -13.84
C VAL A 16 20.73 -28.32 -15.05
N ALA A 17 20.52 -28.85 -16.26
CA ALA A 17 21.04 -28.26 -17.49
C ALA A 17 20.47 -26.85 -17.71
N VAL A 18 19.15 -26.67 -17.59
CA VAL A 18 18.50 -25.34 -17.70
C VAL A 18 19.02 -24.38 -16.64
N GLY A 19 19.19 -24.85 -15.39
CA GLY A 19 19.77 -24.06 -14.30
C GLY A 19 21.20 -23.60 -14.62
N ALA A 20 22.04 -24.51 -15.13
CA ALA A 20 23.42 -24.21 -15.52
C ALA A 20 23.48 -23.21 -16.68
N VAL A 21 22.67 -23.39 -17.73
CA VAL A 21 22.58 -22.44 -18.85
C VAL A 21 22.15 -21.07 -18.36
N LYS A 22 21.14 -20.99 -17.48
CA LYS A 22 20.70 -19.72 -16.89
C LYS A 22 21.81 -19.05 -16.10
N VAL A 23 22.56 -19.80 -15.27
CA VAL A 23 23.69 -19.25 -14.50
C VAL A 23 24.77 -18.68 -15.42
N VAL A 24 25.16 -19.42 -16.45
CA VAL A 24 26.15 -18.96 -17.44
C VAL A 24 25.65 -17.71 -18.15
N TYR A 25 24.38 -17.70 -18.58
CA TYR A 25 23.76 -16.52 -19.19
C TYR A 25 23.82 -15.29 -18.28
N GLU A 26 23.38 -15.43 -17.02
CA GLU A 26 23.28 -14.29 -16.10
C GLU A 26 24.64 -13.70 -15.69
N LEU A 27 25.70 -14.51 -15.72
CA LEU A 27 27.06 -14.09 -15.42
C LEU A 27 27.76 -13.43 -16.61
N PHE A 28 27.62 -13.98 -17.80
CA PHE A 28 28.48 -13.61 -18.94
C PHE A 28 27.72 -12.89 -20.07
N PHE A 29 26.45 -13.19 -20.28
CA PHE A 29 25.69 -12.74 -21.46
C PHE A 29 24.55 -11.78 -21.13
N SER A 30 24.13 -11.72 -19.86
CA SER A 30 23.11 -10.79 -19.42
C SER A 30 23.56 -9.35 -19.64
N PRO A 31 22.70 -8.46 -20.15
CA PRO A 31 23.01 -7.04 -20.27
C PRO A 31 23.29 -6.40 -18.90
N LEU A 32 22.89 -7.05 -17.81
CA LEU A 32 23.12 -6.61 -16.43
C LEU A 32 24.34 -7.26 -15.77
N SER A 33 25.15 -8.03 -16.51
CA SER A 33 26.34 -8.73 -15.99
C SER A 33 27.37 -7.79 -15.37
N HIS A 34 27.55 -6.60 -15.96
CA HIS A 34 28.47 -5.55 -15.52
C HIS A 34 28.01 -4.81 -14.25
N ILE A 35 26.73 -4.92 -13.87
CA ILE A 35 26.19 -4.26 -12.69
C ILE A 35 26.52 -5.07 -11.43
N PRO A 36 27.19 -4.48 -10.43
CA PRO A 36 27.56 -5.18 -9.20
C PRO A 36 26.32 -5.50 -8.35
N GLY A 37 26.40 -6.53 -7.51
CA GLY A 37 25.29 -6.94 -6.65
C GLY A 37 25.55 -8.25 -5.93
N PRO A 38 24.66 -8.67 -5.02
CA PRO A 38 24.79 -9.94 -4.32
C PRO A 38 24.75 -11.09 -5.32
N PHE A 39 25.66 -12.06 -5.16
CA PHE A 39 25.83 -13.14 -6.14
C PHE A 39 24.54 -13.92 -6.40
N LEU A 40 23.84 -14.34 -5.33
CA LEU A 40 22.58 -15.09 -5.45
C LEU A 40 21.45 -14.27 -6.10
N ALA A 41 21.44 -12.95 -5.91
CA ALA A 41 20.44 -12.06 -6.49
C ALA A 41 20.51 -12.03 -8.03
N LYS A 42 21.66 -12.35 -8.63
CA LYS A 42 21.82 -12.37 -10.09
C LYS A 42 21.00 -13.49 -10.76
N PHE A 43 20.64 -14.56 -10.03
CA PHE A 43 20.05 -15.77 -10.60
C PHE A 43 18.58 -15.99 -10.25
N THR A 44 18.15 -15.45 -9.11
CA THR A 44 16.80 -15.68 -8.59
C THR A 44 16.29 -14.50 -7.78
N ASP A 45 14.99 -14.25 -7.90
CA ASP A 45 14.26 -13.30 -7.09
C ASP A 45 13.91 -13.85 -5.69
N LEU A 46 14.05 -15.17 -5.48
CA LEU A 46 13.90 -15.79 -4.16
C LEU A 46 14.82 -15.17 -3.13
N TYR A 47 16.03 -14.78 -3.54
CA TYR A 47 16.99 -14.13 -2.65
C TYR A 47 16.41 -12.83 -2.08
N ARG A 48 15.87 -11.95 -2.94
CA ARG A 48 15.31 -10.69 -2.47
C ARG A 48 13.95 -10.87 -1.78
N SER A 49 13.14 -11.83 -2.23
CA SER A 49 11.87 -12.19 -1.58
C SER A 49 12.11 -12.65 -0.13
N GLY A 50 13.09 -13.52 0.10
CA GLY A 50 13.48 -13.96 1.44
C GLY A 50 14.02 -12.82 2.32
N LEU A 51 14.84 -11.92 1.76
CA LEU A 51 15.30 -10.73 2.49
C LEU A 51 14.14 -9.80 2.89
N THR A 52 13.16 -9.63 2.00
CA THR A 52 11.96 -8.84 2.30
C THR A 52 11.10 -9.51 3.37
N HIS A 53 10.95 -10.83 3.32
CA HIS A 53 10.25 -11.60 4.36
C HIS A 53 10.90 -11.45 5.74
N MET A 54 12.24 -11.36 5.80
CA MET A 54 12.96 -11.10 7.05
C MET A 54 12.82 -9.66 7.58
N GLY A 55 12.21 -8.74 6.84
CA GLY A 55 11.88 -7.38 7.31
C GLY A 55 13.05 -6.38 7.37
N HIS A 56 14.23 -6.72 6.83
CA HIS A 56 15.44 -5.88 6.94
C HIS A 56 16.00 -5.44 5.57
N VAL A 57 15.16 -5.45 4.53
CA VAL A 57 15.57 -5.18 3.14
C VAL A 57 16.16 -3.78 2.95
N ASP A 58 15.69 -2.78 3.71
CA ASP A 58 16.20 -1.42 3.72
C ASP A 58 17.68 -1.38 4.16
N ARG A 59 18.02 -2.09 5.23
CA ARG A 59 19.39 -2.17 5.77
C ARG A 59 20.32 -2.85 4.78
N HIS A 60 19.86 -3.91 4.12
CA HIS A 60 20.60 -4.60 3.08
C HIS A 60 20.86 -3.68 1.88
N LYS A 61 19.83 -3.02 1.35
CA LYS A 61 19.97 -2.07 0.23
C LYS A 61 20.93 -0.94 0.56
N ARG A 62 20.83 -0.33 1.75
CA ARG A 62 21.77 0.72 2.20
C ARG A 62 23.22 0.23 2.20
N ARG A 63 23.49 -0.95 2.78
CA ARG A 63 24.83 -1.55 2.80
C ARG A 63 25.34 -1.87 1.39
N TRP A 64 24.47 -2.33 0.50
CA TRP A 64 24.85 -2.61 -0.88
C TRP A 64 25.20 -1.35 -1.66
N HIS A 65 24.42 -0.28 -1.50
CA HIS A 65 24.72 1.00 -2.14
C HIS A 65 25.99 1.64 -1.58
N GLN A 66 26.28 1.47 -0.27
CA GLN A 66 27.57 1.87 0.31
C GLN A 66 28.75 1.08 -0.26
N ARG A 67 28.55 -0.20 -0.60
CA ARG A 67 29.62 -1.09 -1.10
C ARG A 67 29.86 -0.98 -2.60
N TRP A 68 28.79 -0.91 -3.39
CA TRP A 68 28.83 -1.06 -4.85
C TRP A 68 28.41 0.22 -5.60
N GLY A 69 27.97 1.25 -4.87
CA GLY A 69 27.63 2.54 -5.43
C GLY A 69 26.16 2.67 -5.85
N PRO A 70 25.86 3.59 -6.80
CA PRO A 70 24.51 4.07 -7.04
C PRO A 70 23.58 3.05 -7.72
N ALA A 71 24.11 2.04 -8.40
CA ALA A 71 23.33 1.00 -9.08
C ALA A 71 23.75 -0.38 -8.59
N VAL A 72 22.78 -1.15 -8.09
CA VAL A 72 23.00 -2.50 -7.54
C VAL A 72 22.02 -3.47 -8.16
N ARG A 73 22.51 -4.58 -8.73
CA ARG A 73 21.69 -5.66 -9.23
C ARG A 73 21.12 -6.47 -8.07
N VAL A 74 19.79 -6.43 -7.89
CA VAL A 74 19.06 -7.06 -6.76
C VAL A 74 18.12 -8.19 -7.20
N GLY A 75 18.09 -8.49 -8.49
CA GLY A 75 17.38 -9.61 -9.09
C GLY A 75 17.96 -9.90 -10.48
N PRO A 76 17.54 -11.00 -11.15
CA PRO A 76 17.97 -11.31 -12.50
C PRO A 76 17.70 -10.15 -13.46
N ASN A 77 16.52 -9.54 -13.35
CA ASN A 77 16.05 -8.41 -14.14
C ASN A 77 15.69 -7.18 -13.27
N ALA A 78 16.39 -6.97 -12.15
CA ALA A 78 16.08 -5.89 -11.23
C ALA A 78 17.32 -5.18 -10.71
N ILE A 79 17.25 -3.84 -10.75
CA ILE A 79 18.30 -2.94 -10.29
C ILE A 79 17.70 -2.03 -9.21
N SER A 80 18.40 -1.92 -8.09
CA SER A 80 18.18 -0.89 -7.08
C SER A 80 19.05 0.32 -7.43
N ILE A 81 18.46 1.51 -7.45
CA ILE A 81 19.11 2.75 -7.83
C ILE A 81 19.02 3.73 -6.66
N SER A 82 20.13 4.37 -6.31
CA SER A 82 20.22 5.39 -5.26
C SER A 82 20.71 6.75 -5.74
N ASP A 83 20.80 6.94 -7.06
CA ASP A 83 21.19 8.21 -7.68
C ASP A 83 19.97 9.16 -7.76
N PRO A 84 20.01 10.35 -7.12
CA PRO A 84 18.90 11.30 -7.18
C PRO A 84 18.61 11.82 -8.60
N ASP A 85 19.59 11.86 -9.50
CA ASP A 85 19.37 12.32 -10.87
C ASP A 85 18.45 11.38 -11.67
N MET A 86 18.37 10.11 -11.25
CA MET A 86 17.50 9.11 -11.87
C MET A 86 16.02 9.30 -11.51
N ILE A 87 15.68 10.13 -10.52
CA ILE A 87 14.27 10.42 -10.19
C ILE A 87 13.54 10.98 -11.41
N LYS A 88 14.15 11.94 -12.13
CA LYS A 88 13.55 12.57 -13.32
C LYS A 88 13.44 11.59 -14.50
N VAL A 89 14.34 10.61 -14.57
CA VAL A 89 14.38 9.60 -15.64
C VAL A 89 13.32 8.52 -15.41
N ILE A 90 13.18 8.05 -14.16
CA ILE A 90 12.30 6.94 -13.79
C ILE A 90 10.85 7.42 -13.65
N TYR A 91 10.64 8.56 -12.99
CA TYR A 91 9.30 9.10 -12.69
C TYR A 91 8.84 10.17 -13.71
N THR A 92 9.30 10.07 -14.96
CA THR A 92 8.87 10.94 -16.05
C THR A 92 7.39 10.75 -16.39
N THR A 93 6.69 11.86 -16.68
CA THR A 93 5.32 11.83 -17.25
C THR A 93 5.33 11.71 -18.77
N LYS A 94 6.46 12.00 -19.42
CA LYS A 94 6.66 11.84 -20.87
C LYS A 94 7.22 10.44 -21.14
N ASN A 95 6.46 9.59 -21.82
CA ASN A 95 6.78 8.18 -22.07
C ASN A 95 7.16 7.42 -20.79
N PRO A 96 6.22 7.30 -19.83
CA PRO A 96 6.49 6.69 -18.53
C PRO A 96 6.87 5.21 -18.65
N TRP A 97 7.77 4.77 -17.76
CA TRP A 97 8.09 3.37 -17.61
C TRP A 97 6.87 2.60 -17.10
N ARG A 98 6.64 1.40 -17.65
CA ARG A 98 5.54 0.55 -17.21
C ARG A 98 5.81 0.00 -15.81
N LYS A 99 4.81 0.06 -14.94
CA LYS A 99 4.85 -0.64 -13.63
C LYS A 99 5.11 -2.13 -13.85
N SER A 100 5.99 -2.71 -13.03
CA SER A 100 6.36 -4.12 -13.12
C SER A 100 5.26 -5.03 -12.58
N ASP A 101 5.40 -6.34 -12.82
CA ASP A 101 4.46 -7.34 -12.34
C ASP A 101 4.40 -7.43 -10.80
N MET A 102 5.27 -6.71 -10.07
CA MET A 102 5.26 -6.61 -8.61
C MET A 102 3.93 -6.09 -8.06
N TYR A 103 3.12 -5.42 -8.86
CA TYR A 103 1.82 -4.89 -8.46
C TYR A 103 0.68 -5.91 -8.55
N ARG A 104 0.79 -6.94 -9.40
CA ARG A 104 -0.26 -7.93 -9.65
C ARG A 104 -0.78 -8.64 -8.39
N PRO A 105 0.04 -8.91 -7.35
CA PRO A 105 -0.47 -9.55 -6.15
C PRO A 105 -1.55 -8.75 -5.39
N ASN A 106 -1.68 -7.45 -5.67
CA ASN A 106 -2.75 -6.62 -5.12
C ASN A 106 -4.07 -6.69 -5.91
N ASP A 107 -4.14 -7.46 -6.99
CA ASP A 107 -5.40 -7.61 -7.74
C ASP A 107 -6.44 -8.30 -6.84
N VAL A 108 -7.61 -7.70 -6.65
CA VAL A 108 -8.68 -8.35 -5.88
C VAL A 108 -9.33 -9.42 -6.76
N VAL A 109 -9.61 -10.60 -6.21
CA VAL A 109 -10.32 -11.66 -6.95
C VAL A 109 -11.78 -11.67 -6.54
N VAL A 110 -12.66 -11.33 -7.47
CA VAL A 110 -14.13 -11.37 -7.31
C VAL A 110 -14.69 -12.30 -8.38
N ASN A 111 -15.50 -13.28 -7.96
CA ASN A 111 -16.10 -14.27 -8.87
C ASN A 111 -15.08 -14.96 -9.82
N GLY A 112 -13.87 -15.23 -9.32
CA GLY A 112 -12.79 -15.85 -10.10
C GLY A 112 -12.07 -14.91 -11.08
N GLN A 113 -12.47 -13.64 -11.16
CA GLN A 113 -11.82 -12.64 -12.01
C GLN A 113 -10.94 -11.70 -11.19
N ARG A 114 -9.77 -11.38 -11.75
CA ARG A 114 -8.86 -10.36 -11.18
C ARG A 114 -9.37 -8.98 -11.53
N ILE A 115 -9.54 -8.16 -10.51
CA ILE A 115 -9.94 -6.77 -10.61
C ILE A 115 -8.74 -5.90 -10.26
N GLN A 116 -8.34 -5.09 -11.24
CA GLN A 116 -7.32 -4.06 -11.08
C GLN A 116 -7.95 -2.76 -10.60
N ASN A 117 -7.12 -1.93 -9.99
CA ASN A 117 -7.42 -0.58 -9.55
C ASN A 117 -6.30 0.38 -10.01
N ILE A 118 -6.49 1.67 -9.75
CA ILE A 118 -5.52 2.70 -10.17
C ILE A 118 -4.14 2.53 -9.50
N PHE A 119 -4.05 1.83 -8.37
CA PHE A 119 -2.77 1.55 -7.71
C PHE A 119 -2.00 0.42 -8.40
N ASN A 120 -2.64 -0.72 -8.65
CA ASN A 120 -1.99 -1.94 -9.12
C ASN A 120 -1.94 -2.09 -10.66
N THR A 121 -2.78 -1.36 -11.40
CA THR A 121 -2.82 -1.45 -12.86
C THR A 121 -1.45 -1.16 -13.47
N GLN A 122 -1.05 -1.98 -14.44
CA GLN A 122 0.16 -1.79 -15.23
C GLN A 122 -0.12 -1.14 -16.58
N ASP A 123 -1.38 -0.78 -16.86
CA ASP A 123 -1.81 -0.13 -18.09
C ASP A 123 -1.97 1.38 -17.85
N ALA A 124 -1.17 2.17 -18.57
CA ALA A 124 -1.19 3.62 -18.48
C ALA A 124 -2.50 4.23 -19.00
N HIS A 125 -3.13 3.60 -20.00
CA HIS A 125 -4.41 4.07 -20.54
C HIS A 125 -5.53 3.81 -19.54
N PHE A 126 -5.58 2.60 -18.96
CA PHE A 126 -6.49 2.31 -17.85
C PHE A 126 -6.28 3.32 -16.72
N HIS A 127 -5.05 3.47 -16.22
CA HIS A 127 -4.76 4.42 -15.14
C HIS A 127 -5.27 5.82 -15.46
N SER A 128 -4.92 6.38 -16.62
CA SER A 128 -5.33 7.71 -17.06
C SER A 128 -6.86 7.86 -17.13
N LYS A 129 -7.56 6.87 -17.71
CA LYS A 129 -9.03 6.83 -17.81
C LYS A 129 -9.68 6.93 -16.43
N TYR A 130 -9.18 6.17 -15.46
CA TYR A 130 -9.79 6.08 -14.12
C TYR A 130 -9.30 7.16 -13.14
N THR A 131 -8.14 7.81 -13.37
CA THR A 131 -7.69 8.91 -12.50
C THR A 131 -8.16 10.28 -12.98
N ARG A 132 -8.38 10.47 -14.28
CA ARG A 132 -8.76 11.77 -14.85
C ARG A 132 -10.02 12.38 -14.22
N PRO A 133 -11.12 11.64 -14.00
CA PRO A 133 -12.34 12.21 -13.40
C PRO A 133 -12.15 12.68 -11.97
N ILE A 134 -11.35 11.96 -11.19
CA ILE A 134 -11.17 12.22 -9.75
C ILE A 134 -10.04 13.21 -9.46
N GLY A 135 -9.20 13.55 -10.45
CA GLY A 135 -8.02 14.39 -10.24
C GLY A 135 -8.33 15.77 -9.65
N GLY A 136 -9.48 16.36 -10.00
CA GLY A 136 -9.92 17.66 -9.46
C GLY A 136 -10.22 17.64 -7.95
N PHE A 137 -10.64 16.50 -7.42
CA PHE A 137 -10.98 16.32 -6.00
C PHE A 137 -9.75 16.25 -5.10
N TRP A 138 -8.58 15.92 -5.66
CA TRP A 138 -7.32 15.82 -4.94
C TRP A 138 -6.46 17.08 -5.02
N THR A 139 -7.05 18.20 -5.46
CA THR A 139 -6.36 19.51 -5.45
C THR A 139 -6.34 20.08 -4.04
N MET A 140 -5.31 20.87 -3.70
CA MET A 140 -5.22 21.49 -2.36
C MET A 140 -6.46 22.29 -1.99
N SER A 141 -7.04 23.02 -2.95
CA SER A 141 -8.28 23.77 -2.71
C SER A 141 -9.43 22.87 -2.29
N LYS A 142 -9.55 21.66 -2.87
CA LYS A 142 -10.61 20.72 -2.52
C LYS A 142 -10.34 19.94 -1.24
N ILE A 143 -9.07 19.66 -0.95
CA ILE A 143 -8.72 19.01 0.31
C ILE A 143 -8.93 19.94 1.50
N LEU A 144 -8.71 21.25 1.35
CA LEU A 144 -9.00 22.24 2.41
C LEU A 144 -10.49 22.31 2.76
N ASP A 145 -11.39 22.06 1.81
CA ASP A 145 -12.84 21.97 2.09
C ASP A 145 -13.17 20.85 3.11
N LEU A 146 -12.28 19.85 3.28
CA LEU A 146 -12.45 18.72 4.21
C LEU A 146 -11.85 18.97 5.60
N GLU A 147 -11.17 20.10 5.83
CA GLU A 147 -10.52 20.43 7.11
C GLU A 147 -11.46 20.32 8.31
N PRO A 148 -12.73 20.80 8.28
CA PRO A 148 -13.63 20.67 9.42
C PRO A 148 -13.90 19.21 9.84
N VAL A 149 -13.88 18.27 8.90
CA VAL A 149 -14.09 16.83 9.14
C VAL A 149 -12.84 16.19 9.75
N MET A 150 -11.66 16.68 9.35
CA MET A 150 -10.40 16.27 9.96
C MET A 150 -10.28 16.80 11.40
N ASP A 151 -10.67 18.05 11.63
CA ASP A 151 -10.67 18.70 12.96
C ASP A 151 -11.63 18.04 13.93
N GLU A 152 -12.81 17.62 13.47
CA GLU A 152 -13.76 16.81 14.24
C GLU A 152 -13.09 15.54 14.77
N THR A 153 -12.40 14.82 13.89
CA THR A 153 -11.72 13.56 14.24
C THR A 153 -10.50 13.79 15.13
N LEU A 154 -9.78 14.90 14.92
CA LEU A 154 -8.64 15.27 15.75
C LEU A 154 -9.08 15.65 17.17
N SER A 155 -10.19 16.38 17.28
CA SER A 155 -10.79 16.74 18.56
C SER A 155 -11.20 15.50 19.36
N GLU A 156 -11.71 14.47 18.69
CA GLU A 156 -12.05 13.19 19.31
C GLU A 156 -10.82 12.43 19.83
N LEU A 157 -9.72 12.43 19.07
CA LEU A 157 -8.44 11.88 19.52
C LEU A 157 -8.00 12.57 20.82
N LEU A 158 -7.95 13.90 20.82
CA LEU A 158 -7.53 14.70 21.99
C LEU A 158 -8.44 14.43 23.19
N ALA A 159 -9.76 14.44 22.99
CA ALA A 159 -10.73 14.16 24.05
C ALA A 159 -10.54 12.76 24.65
N ASN A 160 -10.28 11.74 23.84
CA ASN A 160 -10.01 10.40 24.35
C ASN A 160 -8.65 10.33 25.08
N VAL A 161 -7.62 11.00 24.56
CA VAL A 161 -6.31 11.05 25.21
C VAL A 161 -6.39 11.71 26.59
N ASP A 162 -7.09 12.85 26.68
CA ASP A 162 -7.26 13.60 27.91
C ASP A 162 -8.07 12.82 28.94
N ARG A 163 -9.21 12.28 28.52
CA ARG A 163 -10.14 11.56 29.41
C ARG A 163 -9.57 10.24 29.92
N ARG A 164 -8.78 9.53 29.12
CA ARG A 164 -8.32 8.17 29.46
C ARG A 164 -6.91 8.10 30.04
N PHE A 165 -6.06 9.10 29.77
CA PHE A 165 -4.64 9.03 30.16
C PHE A 165 -4.15 10.29 30.85
N ALA A 166 -4.36 11.48 30.26
CA ALA A 166 -3.81 12.71 30.84
C ALA A 166 -4.40 13.02 32.22
N SER A 167 -5.71 12.81 32.40
CA SER A 167 -6.41 13.05 33.67
C SER A 167 -6.25 11.93 34.70
N THR A 168 -5.94 10.70 34.27
CA THR A 168 -5.81 9.53 35.17
C THR A 168 -4.36 9.25 35.57
N GLY A 169 -3.39 9.69 34.75
CA GLY A 169 -1.98 9.32 34.87
C GLY A 169 -1.64 7.96 34.27
N ASP A 170 -2.58 7.31 33.58
CA ASP A 170 -2.36 6.02 32.94
C ASP A 170 -1.41 6.14 31.73
N VAL A 171 -0.69 5.06 31.45
CA VAL A 171 0.24 5.03 30.31
C VAL A 171 -0.54 4.92 29.00
N CYS A 172 -0.39 5.92 28.13
CA CYS A 172 -0.94 5.91 26.78
C CYS A 172 0.02 5.21 25.81
N MET A 173 -0.43 4.12 25.17
CA MET A 173 0.22 3.56 23.98
C MET A 173 -0.11 4.45 22.78
N LEU A 174 0.57 5.60 22.68
CA LEU A 174 0.26 6.65 21.71
C LEU A 174 0.35 6.15 20.26
N GLU A 175 1.18 5.15 19.99
CA GLU A 175 1.24 4.51 18.69
C GLU A 175 -0.11 3.95 18.25
N ASP A 176 -0.87 3.31 19.14
CA ASP A 176 -2.15 2.70 18.82
C ASP A 176 -3.19 3.78 18.56
N TRP A 177 -3.24 4.81 19.40
CA TRP A 177 -4.14 5.95 19.24
C TRP A 177 -3.89 6.74 17.95
N ILE A 178 -2.62 6.91 17.56
CA ILE A 178 -2.28 7.53 16.26
C ILE A 178 -2.76 6.64 15.09
N SER A 179 -2.71 5.32 15.22
CA SER A 179 -3.31 4.42 14.23
C SER A 179 -4.82 4.53 14.18
N TYR A 180 -5.49 4.53 15.33
CA TYR A 180 -6.95 4.67 15.41
C TYR A 180 -7.39 5.97 14.75
N TYR A 181 -6.76 7.09 15.09
CA TYR A 181 -7.01 8.38 14.46
C TYR A 181 -6.79 8.34 12.94
N ALA A 182 -5.66 7.82 12.45
CA ALA A 182 -5.37 7.85 11.01
C ALA A 182 -6.41 7.06 10.19
N TRP A 183 -6.85 5.91 10.71
CA TRP A 183 -7.88 5.10 10.08
C TRP A 183 -9.28 5.72 10.19
N ASP A 184 -9.64 6.24 11.37
CA ASP A 184 -10.93 6.92 11.58
C ASP A 184 -11.01 8.21 10.76
N ALA A 185 -9.94 9.00 10.65
CA ALA A 185 -9.90 10.21 9.83
C ALA A 185 -10.03 9.89 8.35
N ALA A 186 -9.31 8.87 7.87
CA ALA A 186 -9.42 8.41 6.48
C ALA A 186 -10.84 7.92 6.15
N ALA A 187 -11.50 7.21 7.07
CA ALA A 187 -12.89 6.82 6.93
C ALA A 187 -13.83 8.03 6.96
N ASN A 188 -13.60 9.00 7.85
CA ASN A 188 -14.49 10.14 8.02
C ASN A 188 -14.48 11.05 6.80
N VAL A 189 -13.31 11.38 6.24
CA VAL A 189 -13.24 12.17 4.99
C VAL A 189 -13.77 11.40 3.78
N SER A 190 -13.78 10.06 3.85
CA SER A 190 -14.26 9.22 2.75
C SER A 190 -15.77 9.00 2.77
N PHE A 191 -16.33 8.70 3.94
CA PHE A 191 -17.70 8.21 4.13
C PHE A 191 -18.54 9.06 5.10
N GLY A 192 -17.91 10.00 5.81
CA GLY A 192 -18.57 10.77 6.87
C GLY A 192 -18.76 10.00 8.16
N ARG A 193 -17.99 8.92 8.36
CA ARG A 193 -18.00 8.09 9.56
C ARG A 193 -16.63 7.61 9.96
N HIS A 194 -16.47 7.41 11.26
CA HIS A 194 -15.38 6.64 11.84
C HIS A 194 -15.66 5.14 11.74
N TYR A 195 -14.60 4.33 11.82
CA TYR A 195 -14.71 2.91 12.11
C TYR A 195 -15.11 2.67 13.58
N GLY A 196 -14.81 3.64 14.45
CA GLY A 196 -15.02 3.55 15.90
C GLY A 196 -13.77 3.05 16.65
N PHE A 197 -12.58 3.14 16.03
CA PHE A 197 -11.35 2.69 16.66
C PHE A 197 -11.04 3.51 17.93
N MET A 198 -11.22 4.84 17.87
CA MET A 198 -11.00 5.73 19.00
C MET A 198 -12.06 5.59 20.11
N ASP A 199 -13.32 5.39 19.73
CA ASP A 199 -14.42 5.10 20.66
C ASP A 199 -14.15 3.86 21.49
N GLU A 200 -13.80 2.75 20.84
CA GLU A 200 -13.54 1.49 21.52
C GLU A 200 -12.14 1.43 22.13
N GLY A 201 -11.21 2.25 21.65
CA GLY A 201 -9.79 2.22 22.04
C GLY A 201 -9.10 0.91 21.64
N ARG A 202 -9.53 0.29 20.53
CA ARG A 202 -9.02 -1.00 20.03
C ARG A 202 -9.20 -1.12 18.52
N ASP A 203 -8.53 -2.08 17.90
CA ASP A 203 -8.73 -2.48 16.50
C ASP A 203 -10.11 -3.17 16.30
N VAL A 204 -11.11 -2.37 15.92
CA VAL A 204 -12.48 -2.80 15.57
C VAL A 204 -12.44 -3.70 14.35
N GLY A 205 -13.00 -4.90 14.48
CA GLY A 205 -13.06 -5.88 13.38
C GLY A 205 -11.70 -6.44 12.94
N SER A 206 -10.63 -6.19 13.70
CA SER A 206 -9.25 -6.61 13.34
C SER A 206 -8.73 -6.04 12.01
N ILE A 207 -9.28 -4.90 11.57
CA ILE A 207 -9.00 -4.33 10.25
C ILE A 207 -7.52 -3.91 10.12
N ILE A 208 -6.96 -3.31 11.17
CA ILE A 208 -5.55 -2.87 11.17
C ILE A 208 -4.63 -4.10 11.16
N ALA A 209 -4.93 -5.10 11.99
CA ALA A 209 -4.19 -6.35 12.06
C ALA A 209 -4.21 -7.11 10.72
N GLU A 210 -5.36 -7.17 10.06
CA GLU A 210 -5.53 -7.80 8.76
C GLU A 210 -4.85 -7.02 7.63
N SER A 211 -4.94 -5.69 7.64
CA SER A 211 -4.18 -4.84 6.69
C SER A 211 -2.68 -5.11 6.83
N THR A 212 -2.18 -5.13 8.06
CA THR A 212 -0.79 -5.46 8.38
C THR A 212 -0.41 -6.86 7.89
N ALA A 213 -1.26 -7.86 8.07
CA ALA A 213 -1.03 -9.22 7.57
C ALA A 213 -0.99 -9.27 6.03
N GLY A 214 -1.88 -8.51 5.37
CA GLY A 214 -1.90 -8.35 3.91
C GLY A 214 -0.60 -7.73 3.39
N LEU A 215 -0.08 -6.69 4.04
CA LEU A 215 1.19 -6.06 3.68
C LEU A 215 2.39 -6.98 3.92
N LYS A 216 2.39 -7.76 5.01
CA LYS A 216 3.42 -8.77 5.31
C LYS A 216 3.46 -9.90 4.27
N TYR A 217 2.31 -10.25 3.69
CA TYR A 217 2.23 -11.17 2.56
C TYR A 217 2.68 -10.51 1.25
N PHE A 218 2.15 -9.31 0.95
CA PHE A 218 2.42 -8.59 -0.29
C PHE A 218 3.91 -8.28 -0.48
N ALA A 219 4.60 -7.85 0.59
CA ALA A 219 5.99 -7.41 0.50
C ALA A 219 6.94 -8.47 -0.10
N PRO A 220 7.01 -9.71 0.40
CA PRO A 220 7.86 -10.76 -0.21
C PRO A 220 7.29 -11.32 -1.52
N VAL A 221 5.97 -11.47 -1.66
CA VAL A 221 5.34 -12.05 -2.86
C VAL A 221 5.49 -11.11 -4.07
N SER A 222 5.42 -9.80 -3.88
CA SER A 222 5.67 -8.80 -4.94
C SER A 222 7.08 -8.88 -5.52
N GLN A 223 8.05 -9.44 -4.79
CA GLN A 223 9.41 -9.64 -5.31
C GLN A 223 9.49 -10.80 -6.30
N LEU A 224 8.55 -11.75 -6.21
CA LEU A 224 8.43 -12.92 -7.09
C LEU A 224 6.94 -13.16 -7.39
N PRO A 225 6.32 -12.37 -8.29
CA PRO A 225 4.87 -12.40 -8.50
C PRO A 225 4.31 -13.76 -8.92
N LEU A 226 5.12 -14.63 -9.55
CA LEU A 226 4.74 -16.01 -9.86
C LEU A 226 4.39 -16.84 -8.61
N LEU A 227 4.89 -16.46 -7.44
CA LEU A 227 4.54 -17.10 -6.18
C LEU A 227 3.06 -16.89 -5.83
N ASP A 228 2.48 -15.75 -6.21
CA ASP A 228 1.07 -15.43 -5.94
C ASP A 228 0.10 -16.34 -6.71
N GLU A 229 0.51 -16.80 -7.90
CA GLU A 229 -0.23 -17.79 -8.71
C GLU A 229 -0.37 -19.15 -8.00
N LEU A 230 0.58 -19.47 -7.12
CA LEU A 230 0.56 -20.69 -6.31
C LEU A 230 -0.15 -20.48 -4.97
N LEU A 231 -0.27 -19.22 -4.52
CA LEU A 231 -0.81 -18.82 -3.22
C LEU A 231 -2.22 -18.25 -3.35
N ASP A 232 -2.43 -16.93 -3.17
CA ASP A 232 -3.77 -16.34 -3.12
C ASP A 232 -4.52 -16.41 -4.46
N LYS A 233 -3.82 -16.46 -5.59
CA LYS A 233 -4.44 -16.51 -6.93
C LYS A 233 -4.56 -17.89 -7.52
N ASN A 234 -4.25 -18.91 -6.73
CA ASN A 234 -4.42 -20.30 -7.14
C ASN A 234 -5.91 -20.58 -7.41
N PRO A 235 -6.27 -21.02 -8.63
CA PRO A 235 -7.67 -21.22 -9.03
C PRO A 235 -8.34 -22.42 -8.34
N ILE A 236 -7.56 -23.33 -7.76
CA ILE A 236 -8.05 -24.52 -7.06
C ILE A 236 -8.19 -24.23 -5.57
N TRP A 237 -7.14 -23.71 -4.95
CA TRP A 237 -7.10 -23.48 -3.51
C TRP A 237 -6.30 -22.23 -3.16
N ARG A 238 -6.99 -21.19 -2.70
CA ARG A 238 -6.37 -19.92 -2.31
C ARG A 238 -5.68 -20.05 -0.95
N ILE A 239 -4.37 -19.75 -0.91
CA ILE A 239 -3.53 -19.85 0.30
C ILE A 239 -3.01 -18.47 0.69
N GLY A 240 -3.16 -18.09 1.96
CA GLY A 240 -2.63 -16.85 2.52
C GLY A 240 -3.71 -15.82 2.87
N PRO A 241 -3.31 -14.69 3.48
CA PRO A 241 -4.21 -13.57 3.71
C PRO A 241 -4.64 -12.99 2.35
N ARG A 242 -5.87 -12.49 2.28
CA ARG A 242 -6.43 -11.91 1.05
C ARG A 242 -6.26 -10.39 1.12
N PRO A 243 -5.19 -9.81 0.54
CA PRO A 243 -4.93 -8.39 0.69
C PRO A 243 -6.08 -7.59 0.09
N LEU A 244 -6.41 -6.45 0.72
CA LEU A 244 -7.44 -5.51 0.29
C LEU A 244 -8.91 -6.00 0.32
N VAL A 245 -9.19 -7.30 0.48
CA VAL A 245 -10.57 -7.83 0.45
C VAL A 245 -11.43 -7.26 1.58
N ASN A 246 -10.90 -7.14 2.79
CA ASN A 246 -11.70 -6.66 3.91
C ASN A 246 -11.96 -5.16 3.83
N GLY A 247 -10.99 -4.37 3.35
CA GLY A 247 -11.22 -2.97 3.01
C GLY A 247 -12.26 -2.81 1.90
N PHE A 248 -12.25 -3.69 0.89
CA PHE A 248 -13.28 -3.73 -0.15
C PHE A 248 -14.67 -4.00 0.45
N LEU A 249 -14.82 -5.04 1.27
CA LEU A 249 -16.08 -5.41 1.90
C LEU A 249 -16.60 -4.32 2.84
N TYR A 250 -15.72 -3.69 3.61
CA TYR A 250 -16.08 -2.54 4.45
C TYR A 250 -16.60 -1.38 3.60
N THR A 251 -15.91 -1.06 2.51
CA THR A 251 -16.32 0.02 1.60
C THR A 251 -17.68 -0.27 0.96
N VAL A 252 -17.93 -1.53 0.56
CA VAL A 252 -19.25 -1.95 0.04
C VAL A 252 -20.34 -1.74 1.09
N ARG A 253 -20.08 -2.12 2.35
CA ARG A 253 -21.02 -1.90 3.45
C ARG A 253 -21.30 -0.41 3.66
N MET A 254 -20.26 0.41 3.71
CA MET A 254 -20.39 1.86 3.89
C MET A 254 -21.19 2.51 2.75
N LEU A 255 -20.94 2.10 1.51
CA LEU A 255 -21.68 2.60 0.35
C LEU A 255 -23.16 2.17 0.39
N ALA A 256 -23.48 0.99 0.92
CA ALA A 256 -24.84 0.52 1.10
C ALA A 256 -25.57 1.31 2.19
N GLU A 257 -24.93 1.55 3.34
CA GLU A 257 -25.47 2.37 4.43
C GLU A 257 -25.73 3.81 3.97
N TYR A 258 -24.79 4.42 3.24
CA TYR A 258 -24.92 5.76 2.65
C TYR A 258 -26.19 5.90 1.79
N ARG A 259 -26.56 4.87 1.02
CA ARG A 259 -27.79 4.90 0.20
C ARG A 259 -29.07 4.85 1.01
N GLN A 260 -29.05 4.10 2.12
CA GLN A 260 -30.24 3.95 2.96
C GLN A 260 -30.53 5.24 3.73
N GLU A 261 -29.49 5.96 4.13
CA GLU A 261 -29.60 7.16 4.95
C GLU A 261 -29.84 8.44 4.14
N GLY A 262 -29.40 8.47 2.87
CA GLY A 262 -29.67 9.58 1.95
C GLY A 262 -29.21 10.94 2.48
N GLU A 263 -30.03 11.98 2.27
CA GLU A 263 -29.70 13.36 2.66
C GLU A 263 -29.63 13.57 4.19
N ALA A 264 -30.19 12.67 5.00
CA ALA A 264 -30.29 12.84 6.45
C ALA A 264 -28.92 12.94 7.16
N ARG A 265 -27.82 12.59 6.47
CA ARG A 265 -26.48 12.54 7.05
C ARG A 265 -25.43 13.28 6.23
N ARG A 266 -25.86 14.11 5.28
CA ARG A 266 -24.92 14.91 4.48
C ARG A 266 -24.17 15.86 5.41
N LYS A 267 -22.85 15.73 5.47
CA LYS A 267 -22.00 16.70 6.17
C LYS A 267 -22.10 18.06 5.45
N PRO A 268 -21.77 19.18 6.11
CA PRO A 268 -21.78 20.50 5.47
C PRO A 268 -20.79 20.65 4.30
N VAL A 269 -19.90 19.66 4.13
CA VAL A 269 -18.85 19.61 3.11
C VAL A 269 -19.03 18.35 2.26
N ASP A 270 -18.66 18.42 0.99
CA ASP A 270 -18.72 17.26 0.08
C ASP A 270 -17.56 16.30 0.40
N LEU A 271 -17.90 15.09 0.85
CA LEU A 271 -16.96 14.02 1.15
C LEU A 271 -16.55 13.28 -0.13
N PHE A 272 -15.54 12.39 -0.07
CA PHE A 272 -15.18 11.60 -1.26
C PHE A 272 -16.33 10.74 -1.78
N ILE A 273 -17.19 10.23 -0.90
CA ILE A 273 -18.39 9.51 -1.33
C ILE A 273 -19.35 10.41 -2.12
N ASP A 274 -19.54 11.68 -1.73
CA ASP A 274 -20.35 12.66 -2.47
C ASP A 274 -19.70 12.98 -3.81
N MET A 275 -18.41 13.32 -3.80
CA MET A 275 -17.64 13.69 -4.98
C MET A 275 -17.62 12.57 -6.03
N TYR A 276 -17.39 11.31 -5.61
CA TYR A 276 -17.34 10.18 -6.53
C TYR A 276 -18.72 9.73 -7.01
N ASN A 277 -19.76 9.78 -6.16
CA ASN A 277 -21.12 9.53 -6.62
C ASN A 277 -21.60 10.60 -7.61
N GLY A 278 -21.18 11.86 -7.44
CA GLY A 278 -21.50 12.96 -8.35
C GLY A 278 -20.97 12.75 -9.78
N LEU A 279 -19.97 11.89 -9.97
CA LEU A 279 -19.45 11.51 -11.29
C LEU A 279 -20.33 10.48 -12.03
N LYS A 280 -21.30 9.84 -11.35
CA LYS A 280 -22.21 8.89 -11.98
C LYS A 280 -23.08 9.60 -13.02
N GLY A 281 -23.26 8.96 -14.17
CA GLY A 281 -23.97 9.54 -15.31
C GLY A 281 -23.16 10.56 -16.12
N GLN A 282 -22.02 11.04 -15.61
CA GLN A 282 -21.06 11.84 -16.40
C GLN A 282 -20.09 10.96 -17.20
N TYR A 283 -19.84 9.74 -16.72
CA TYR A 283 -18.92 8.77 -17.32
C TYR A 283 -19.55 7.38 -17.31
N ASP A 284 -19.58 6.70 -18.46
CA ASP A 284 -20.23 5.39 -18.63
C ASP A 284 -19.64 4.27 -17.76
N PHE A 285 -18.38 4.42 -17.33
CA PHE A 285 -17.68 3.43 -16.51
C PHE A 285 -17.72 3.71 -15.01
N VAL A 286 -18.34 4.82 -14.59
CA VAL A 286 -18.45 5.19 -13.18
C VAL A 286 -19.74 4.60 -12.63
N ASP A 287 -19.62 3.37 -12.15
CA ASP A 287 -20.67 2.64 -11.46
C ASP A 287 -20.34 2.47 -9.96
N ASP A 288 -21.16 1.69 -9.27
CA ASP A 288 -21.00 1.42 -7.84
C ASP A 288 -19.70 0.68 -7.53
N ALA A 289 -19.31 -0.24 -8.40
CA ALA A 289 -18.06 -0.98 -8.26
C ALA A 289 -16.86 -0.04 -8.38
N GLN A 290 -16.91 0.92 -9.30
CA GLN A 290 -15.84 1.90 -9.49
C GLN A 290 -15.75 2.90 -8.34
N VAL A 291 -16.88 3.40 -7.84
CA VAL A 291 -16.89 4.26 -6.64
C VAL A 291 -16.34 3.51 -5.43
N THR A 292 -16.73 2.25 -5.25
CA THR A 292 -16.18 1.38 -4.19
C THR A 292 -14.67 1.23 -4.34
N ASN A 293 -14.17 1.01 -5.56
CA ASN A 293 -12.74 0.85 -5.83
C ASN A 293 -11.94 2.11 -5.45
N TRP A 294 -12.42 3.31 -5.81
CA TRP A 294 -11.77 4.56 -5.40
C TRP A 294 -11.82 4.78 -3.89
N LEU A 295 -12.97 4.63 -3.24
CA LEU A 295 -13.11 4.84 -1.79
C LEU A 295 -12.26 3.85 -0.97
N MET A 296 -12.20 2.59 -1.40
CA MET A 296 -11.37 1.58 -0.75
C MET A 296 -9.89 2.00 -0.71
N LEU A 297 -9.39 2.57 -1.80
CA LEU A 297 -8.00 3.03 -1.87
C LEU A 297 -7.74 4.21 -0.93
N ASN A 298 -8.68 5.13 -0.79
CA ASN A 298 -8.53 6.29 0.13
C ASN A 298 -8.28 5.82 1.56
N VAL A 299 -9.04 4.82 2.01
CA VAL A 299 -9.02 4.39 3.40
C VAL A 299 -7.85 3.46 3.70
N LEU A 300 -7.61 2.46 2.84
CA LEU A 300 -6.50 1.53 3.03
C LEU A 300 -5.14 2.23 2.88
N ALA A 301 -4.98 3.09 1.88
CA ALA A 301 -3.73 3.83 1.73
C ALA A 301 -3.61 4.93 2.79
N GLY A 302 -4.72 5.59 3.15
CA GLY A 302 -4.75 6.69 4.11
C GLY A 302 -4.45 6.25 5.54
N GLY A 303 -4.98 5.11 6.00
CA GLY A 303 -4.81 4.65 7.38
C GLY A 303 -3.35 4.29 7.71
N ASP A 304 -2.80 3.27 7.05
CA ASP A 304 -1.47 2.73 7.39
C ASP A 304 -0.33 3.71 7.12
N SER A 305 -0.35 4.41 5.98
CA SER A 305 0.75 5.31 5.60
C SER A 305 0.80 6.57 6.47
N THR A 306 -0.35 7.20 6.72
CA THR A 306 -0.45 8.38 7.58
C THR A 306 -0.11 8.03 9.02
N SER A 307 -0.62 6.90 9.52
CA SER A 307 -0.26 6.43 10.86
C SER A 307 1.25 6.23 11.00
N GLY A 308 1.90 5.57 10.03
CA GLY A 308 3.35 5.36 10.04
C GLY A 308 4.15 6.67 10.06
N ALA A 309 3.72 7.66 9.26
CA ALA A 309 4.35 8.98 9.24
C ALA A 309 4.19 9.71 10.57
N MET A 310 2.97 9.79 11.09
CA MET A 310 2.66 10.47 12.36
C MET A 310 3.39 9.83 13.54
N ARG A 311 3.40 8.49 13.63
CA ARG A 311 4.14 7.75 14.66
C ARG A 311 5.63 8.09 14.66
N SER A 312 6.24 8.18 13.48
CA SER A 312 7.65 8.55 13.34
C SER A 312 7.92 9.98 13.82
N VAL A 313 7.07 10.93 13.43
CA VAL A 313 7.16 12.32 13.89
C VAL A 313 7.02 12.40 15.40
N ALA A 314 5.97 11.82 15.97
CA ALA A 314 5.72 11.81 17.42
C ALA A 314 6.91 11.21 18.18
N TYR A 315 7.41 10.04 17.75
CA TYR A 315 8.56 9.38 18.35
C TYR A 315 9.81 10.28 18.37
N HIS A 316 10.17 10.86 17.22
CA HIS A 316 11.39 11.66 17.11
C HIS A 316 11.28 13.01 17.81
N VAL A 317 10.11 13.65 17.79
CA VAL A 317 9.84 14.90 18.51
C VAL A 317 9.93 14.67 20.02
N LEU A 318 9.21 13.68 20.56
CA LEU A 318 9.20 13.40 22.00
C LEU A 318 10.57 12.97 22.54
N LYS A 319 11.36 12.28 21.71
CA LYS A 319 12.73 11.87 22.08
C LYS A 319 13.76 13.00 21.99
N THR A 320 13.42 14.13 21.38
CA THR A 320 14.35 15.23 21.12
C THR A 320 13.86 16.54 21.77
N PRO A 321 14.20 16.80 23.06
CA PRO A 321 13.63 17.90 23.83
C PRO A 321 13.73 19.28 23.16
N ARG A 322 14.84 19.56 22.49
CA ARG A 322 15.05 20.81 21.74
C ARG A 322 14.03 20.99 20.61
N VAL A 323 13.72 19.93 19.88
CA VAL A 323 12.76 19.96 18.77
C VAL A 323 11.35 20.10 19.32
N HIS A 324 11.02 19.34 20.36
CA HIS A 324 9.73 19.46 21.06
C HIS A 324 9.47 20.89 21.56
N ALA A 325 10.40 21.47 22.33
CA ALA A 325 10.22 22.82 22.88
C ALA A 325 10.05 23.88 21.80
N ARG A 326 10.79 23.75 20.69
CA ARG A 326 10.67 24.66 19.55
C ARG A 326 9.32 24.51 18.84
N LEU A 327 8.86 23.28 18.61
CA LEU A 327 7.57 23.02 17.98
C LEU A 327 6.43 23.59 18.81
N VAL A 328 6.44 23.37 20.13
CA VAL A 328 5.42 23.93 21.04
C VAL A 328 5.43 25.46 20.98
N ALA A 329 6.61 26.09 21.05
CA ALA A 329 6.70 27.55 20.95
C ALA A 329 6.20 28.11 19.61
N GLU A 330 6.44 27.40 18.50
CA GLU A 330 5.93 27.79 17.18
C GLU A 330 4.39 27.65 17.11
N LEU A 331 3.81 26.62 17.72
CA LEU A 331 2.35 26.42 17.79
C LEU A 331 1.68 27.46 18.71
N ASP A 332 2.25 27.71 19.89
CA ASP A 332 1.73 28.71 20.84
C ASP A 332 1.75 30.13 20.27
N ALA A 333 2.73 30.44 19.40
CA ALA A 333 2.83 31.74 18.74
C ALA A 333 1.86 31.89 17.55
N ALA A 334 1.35 30.78 17.00
CA ALA A 334 0.41 30.76 15.89
C ALA A 334 -1.07 30.72 16.34
N ALA A 335 -1.32 30.35 17.60
CA ALA A 335 -2.64 30.35 18.23
C ALA A 335 -3.14 31.75 18.59
#